data_AF-A0A5P9CN62-F1
#
_entry.id   AF-A0A5P9CN62-F1
#
_cell.length_a   1.000
_cell.length_b   1.000
_cell.length_c   1.000
_cell.angle_alpha   90.00
_cell.angle_beta   90.00
_cell.angle_gamma   90.00
#
_symmetry.space_group_name_H-M   'P 1'
#
loop_
_entity.id
_entity.type
_entity.pdbx_description
1 polymer ?
#
loop_
_entity_poly.entity_id
_entity_poly.type
_entity_poly.pdbx_seq_one_letter_code
_entity_poly.pdbx_strand_id
1 'polypeptide(L)'
;MTTVTGTNSTTLFSGMEQTEQMSLSQLKAAVMHDRATETEENVRFKLVDMQQQTNEMKAINDVMQMLRNDISNINGNKDDSKGTMSAEVVQFLSDNVNGFTPNPPSLIGGNLITGELFYGEAKYTRADMQLQLDNVKAVYDNLASQGSIDMIRTNDAMSKNKNAVDAYSTIVKNDGDAKEGIIRNM
;
A
#
# COMPACT_ATOMS: atom_id res chain seq x y z
N MET A 1 -18.32 -39.22 33.72
CA MET A 1 -16.84 -39.08 33.67
C MET A 1 -16.49 -39.06 32.19
N THR A 2 -16.35 -37.88 31.60
CA THR A 2 -16.25 -37.68 30.15
C THR A 2 -14.80 -37.43 29.80
N THR A 3 -14.19 -38.35 29.08
CA THR A 3 -12.78 -38.30 28.66
C THR A 3 -12.63 -37.26 27.55
N VAL A 4 -11.82 -36.24 27.78
CA VAL A 4 -11.43 -35.25 26.77
C VAL A 4 -10.40 -35.88 25.85
N THR A 5 -10.77 -36.13 24.60
CA THR A 5 -9.83 -36.55 23.54
C THR A 5 -9.14 -35.30 23.02
N GLY A 6 -7.95 -35.02 23.55
CA GLY A 6 -7.09 -33.96 23.00
C GLY A 6 -6.53 -34.40 21.66
N THR A 7 -7.02 -33.80 20.58
CA THR A 7 -6.38 -33.89 19.26
C THR A 7 -5.05 -33.14 19.33
N ASN A 8 -3.96 -33.85 19.57
CA ASN A 8 -2.61 -33.31 19.38
C ASN A 8 -2.42 -33.06 17.88
N SER A 9 -2.62 -31.82 17.46
CA SER A 9 -2.37 -31.36 16.10
C SER A 9 -0.86 -31.27 15.87
N THR A 10 -0.25 -32.39 15.48
CA THR A 10 1.11 -32.43 14.94
C THR A 10 1.06 -31.91 13.50
N THR A 11 0.94 -30.59 13.31
CA THR A 11 1.28 -29.98 12.02
C THR A 11 2.79 -30.00 11.90
N LEU A 12 3.26 -31.11 11.33
CA LEU A 12 4.64 -31.40 10.98
C LEU A 12 5.16 -30.32 10.02
N PHE A 13 6.17 -29.62 10.50
CA PHE A 13 7.13 -28.84 9.74
C PHE A 13 7.50 -29.56 8.44
N SER A 14 7.02 -29.08 7.29
CA SER A 14 7.43 -29.64 6.00
C SER A 14 8.82 -29.13 5.66
N GLY A 15 9.85 -29.91 6.00
CA GLY A 15 11.23 -29.65 5.56
C GLY A 15 12.35 -30.07 6.51
N MET A 16 12.06 -30.38 7.78
CA MET A 16 13.08 -30.84 8.72
C MET A 16 12.92 -32.34 8.98
N GLU A 17 13.81 -33.14 8.41
CA GLU A 17 14.02 -34.52 8.87
C GLU A 17 14.38 -34.49 10.38
N GLN A 18 13.63 -35.27 11.16
CA GLN A 18 13.92 -35.71 12.53
C GLN A 18 13.88 -34.64 13.65
N THR A 19 12.66 -34.33 14.11
CA THR A 19 12.39 -33.70 15.41
C THR A 19 12.68 -34.60 16.62
N GLU A 20 13.06 -35.88 16.44
CA GLU A 20 13.29 -36.82 17.55
C GLU A 20 14.67 -36.71 18.23
N GLN A 21 15.64 -35.96 17.69
CA GLN A 21 16.99 -35.84 18.26
C GLN A 21 17.43 -34.41 18.63
N MET A 22 16.55 -33.42 18.50
CA MET A 22 16.87 -32.03 18.84
C MET A 22 16.74 -31.77 20.34
N SER A 23 17.75 -31.13 20.94
CA SER A 23 17.64 -30.60 22.30
C SER A 23 16.51 -29.56 22.37
N LEU A 24 15.92 -29.36 23.55
CA LEU A 24 14.85 -28.38 23.74
C LEU A 24 15.28 -26.97 23.28
N SER A 25 16.58 -26.65 23.42
CA SER A 25 17.22 -25.43 22.93
C SER A 25 17.22 -25.36 21.40
N GLN A 26 17.58 -26.44 20.71
CA GLN A 26 17.58 -26.51 19.25
C GLN A 26 16.15 -26.40 18.68
N LEU A 27 15.16 -27.02 19.34
CA LEU A 27 13.77 -26.93 18.94
C LEU A 27 13.21 -25.51 19.11
N LYS A 28 13.60 -24.82 20.20
CA LYS A 28 13.26 -23.42 20.41
C LYS A 28 13.97 -22.48 19.41
N ALA A 29 15.21 -22.79 19.04
CA ALA A 29 15.96 -22.04 18.04
C ALA A 29 15.32 -22.17 16.64
N ALA A 30 14.95 -23.39 16.23
CA ALA A 30 14.25 -23.62 14.96
C ALA A 30 12.91 -22.87 14.87
N VAL A 31 12.08 -22.94 15.92
CA VAL A 31 10.79 -22.21 15.96
C VAL A 31 10.97 -20.69 15.90
N MET A 32 12.01 -20.15 16.55
CA MET A 32 12.29 -18.70 16.49
C MET A 32 12.85 -18.27 15.13
N HIS A 33 13.65 -19.12 14.48
CA HIS A 33 14.13 -18.91 13.13
C HIS A 33 12.98 -18.88 12.12
N ASP A 34 12.11 -19.89 12.12
CA ASP A 34 10.97 -19.96 11.20
C ASP A 34 10.04 -18.74 11.37
N ARG A 35 9.78 -18.36 12.63
CA ARG A 35 8.97 -17.18 12.94
C ARG A 35 9.63 -15.88 12.48
N ALA A 36 10.95 -15.77 12.54
CA ALA A 36 11.69 -14.62 12.03
C ALA A 36 11.61 -14.54 10.50
N THR A 37 11.77 -15.67 9.79
CA THR A 37 11.66 -15.75 8.34
C THR A 37 10.26 -15.38 7.85
N GLU A 38 9.21 -15.95 8.45
CA GLU A 38 7.82 -15.62 8.09
C GLU A 38 7.49 -14.14 8.35
N THR A 39 8.03 -13.57 9.44
CA THR A 39 7.83 -12.15 9.74
C THR A 39 8.60 -11.26 8.76
N GLU A 40 9.81 -11.64 8.34
CA GLU A 40 10.60 -10.90 7.35
C GLU A 40 9.92 -10.90 5.98
N GLU A 41 9.38 -12.03 5.54
CA GLU A 41 8.66 -12.13 4.27
C GLU A 41 7.41 -11.24 4.28
N ASN A 42 6.64 -11.27 5.36
CA ASN A 42 5.49 -10.37 5.56
C ASN A 42 5.88 -8.88 5.58
N VAL A 43 7.04 -8.53 6.15
CA VAL A 43 7.57 -7.16 6.13
C VAL A 43 7.96 -6.76 4.71
N ARG A 44 8.62 -7.65 3.95
CA ARG A 44 9.01 -7.38 2.55
C ARG A 44 7.81 -7.11 1.66
N PHE A 45 6.76 -7.93 1.75
CA PHE A 45 5.53 -7.69 0.97
C PHE A 45 4.92 -6.32 1.28
N LYS A 46 4.81 -5.97 2.57
CA LYS A 46 4.28 -4.65 2.97
C LYS A 46 5.17 -3.48 2.53
N LEU A 47 6.48 -3.65 2.49
CA LEU A 47 7.40 -2.62 1.98
C LEU A 47 7.17 -2.36 0.49
N VAL A 48 6.91 -3.41 -0.31
CA VAL A 48 6.56 -3.27 -1.73
C VAL A 48 5.22 -2.55 -1.88
N ASP A 49 4.21 -2.91 -1.08
CA ASP A 49 2.92 -2.23 -1.09
C ASP A 49 3.04 -0.74 -0.73
N MET A 50 3.86 -0.40 0.28
CA MET A 50 4.12 1.00 0.65
C MET A 50 4.87 1.78 -0.44
N GLN A 51 5.78 1.13 -1.17
CA GLN A 51 6.44 1.75 -2.33
C GLN A 51 5.43 2.05 -3.43
N GLN A 52 4.53 1.12 -3.71
CA GLN A 52 3.45 1.30 -4.67
C GLN A 52 2.51 2.44 -4.25
N GLN A 53 2.07 2.47 -2.99
CA GLN A 53 1.27 3.57 -2.43
C GLN A 53 1.99 4.93 -2.56
N THR A 54 3.31 4.97 -2.34
CA THR A 54 4.09 6.21 -2.50
C THR A 54 4.10 6.71 -3.94
N ASN A 55 4.22 5.78 -4.91
CA ASN A 55 4.15 6.12 -6.33
C ASN A 55 2.76 6.64 -6.72
N GLU A 56 1.71 6.02 -6.19
CA GLU A 56 0.32 6.45 -6.39
C GLU A 56 0.07 7.84 -5.80
N MET A 57 0.54 8.10 -4.57
CA MET A 57 0.47 9.42 -3.96
C MET A 57 1.16 10.50 -4.81
N LYS A 58 2.31 10.18 -5.41
CA LYS A 58 3.00 11.09 -6.32
C LYS A 58 2.16 11.37 -7.56
N ALA A 59 1.61 10.33 -8.19
CA ALA A 59 0.76 10.47 -9.37
C ALA A 59 -0.50 11.33 -9.07
N ILE A 60 -1.14 11.12 -7.92
CA ILE A 60 -2.29 11.93 -7.48
C ILE A 60 -1.87 13.39 -7.27
N ASN A 61 -0.69 13.64 -6.71
CA ASN A 61 -0.17 15.00 -6.54
C ASN A 61 0.14 15.69 -7.88
N ASP A 62 0.63 14.95 -8.87
CA ASP A 62 0.83 15.45 -10.23
C ASP A 62 -0.52 15.83 -10.87
N VAL A 63 -1.57 15.01 -10.70
CA VAL A 63 -2.94 15.35 -11.12
C VAL A 63 -3.48 16.59 -10.41
N MET A 64 -3.26 16.72 -9.10
CA MET A 64 -3.65 17.94 -8.36
C MET A 64 -2.97 19.19 -8.92
N GLN A 65 -1.68 19.10 -9.27
CA GLN A 65 -0.95 20.21 -9.87
C GLN A 65 -1.47 20.56 -11.27
N MET A 66 -1.75 19.55 -12.10
CA MET A 66 -2.38 19.74 -13.41
C MET A 66 -3.72 20.45 -13.28
N LEU A 67 -4.59 20.00 -12.37
CA LEU A 67 -5.89 20.63 -12.16
C LEU A 67 -5.77 22.07 -11.63
N ARG A 68 -4.80 22.36 -10.75
CA ARG A 68 -4.52 23.74 -10.31
C ARG A 68 -4.08 24.63 -11.47
N ASN A 69 -3.24 24.10 -12.36
CA ASN A 69 -2.81 24.82 -13.55
C ASN A 69 -3.99 25.07 -14.50
N ASP A 70 -4.85 24.06 -14.71
CA ASP A 70 -6.07 24.18 -15.50
C ASP A 70 -7.00 25.25 -14.96
N ILE A 71 -7.22 25.30 -13.64
CA ILE A 71 -8.00 26.35 -12.96
C ILE A 71 -7.35 27.73 -13.15
N SER A 72 -6.02 27.81 -13.05
CA SER A 72 -5.28 29.07 -13.23
C SER A 72 -5.36 29.61 -14.65
N ASN A 73 -5.57 28.74 -15.64
CA ASN A 73 -5.68 29.10 -17.05
C ASN A 73 -7.10 29.57 -17.45
N ILE A 74 -8.05 29.56 -16.52
CA ILE A 74 -9.40 30.08 -16.77
C ILE A 74 -9.35 31.60 -16.97
N ASN A 75 -9.79 32.05 -18.14
CA ASN A 75 -10.00 33.46 -18.44
C ASN A 75 -11.23 33.99 -17.66
N GLY A 76 -10.96 34.54 -16.47
CA GLY A 76 -11.97 35.10 -15.58
C GLY A 76 -11.76 34.65 -14.13
N ASN A 77 -12.15 35.50 -13.19
CA ASN A 77 -11.96 35.28 -11.75
C ASN A 77 -13.26 34.92 -11.01
N LYS A 78 -14.38 34.80 -11.74
CA LYS A 78 -15.67 34.43 -11.18
C LYS A 78 -15.86 32.92 -11.19
N ASP A 79 -16.67 32.42 -10.27
CA ASP A 79 -16.96 30.99 -10.11
C ASP A 79 -17.59 30.34 -11.35
N ASP A 80 -18.34 31.12 -12.13
CA ASP A 80 -18.97 30.70 -13.38
C ASP A 80 -18.05 30.80 -14.61
N SER A 81 -16.81 31.30 -14.44
CA SER A 81 -15.82 31.36 -15.51
C SER A 81 -15.49 29.95 -15.96
N LYS A 82 -15.48 29.71 -17.27
CA LYS A 82 -15.35 28.37 -17.84
C LYS A 82 -13.93 28.09 -18.34
N GLY A 83 -13.44 26.90 -18.02
CA GLY A 83 -12.15 26.37 -18.49
C GLY A 83 -12.27 24.95 -19.01
N THR A 84 -11.12 24.38 -19.32
CA THR A 84 -10.95 22.98 -19.70
C THR A 84 -10.08 22.29 -18.68
N MET A 85 -10.37 21.01 -18.42
CA MET A 85 -9.46 20.13 -17.69
C MET A 85 -8.64 19.34 -18.69
N SER A 86 -7.37 19.10 -18.34
CA SER A 86 -6.47 18.21 -19.06
C SER A 86 -7.05 16.79 -19.09
N ALA A 87 -6.75 16.03 -20.15
CA ALA A 87 -7.32 14.70 -20.36
C ALA A 87 -6.96 13.74 -19.20
N GLU A 88 -5.74 13.85 -18.69
CA GLU A 88 -5.23 13.10 -17.55
C GLU A 88 -6.06 13.35 -16.27
N VAL A 89 -6.45 14.61 -16.05
CA VAL A 89 -7.29 14.99 -14.91
C VAL A 89 -8.69 14.41 -15.07
N VAL A 90 -9.30 14.54 -16.24
CA VAL A 90 -10.64 13.99 -16.53
C VAL A 90 -10.65 12.47 -16.38
N GLN A 91 -9.62 11.78 -16.87
CA GLN A 91 -9.47 10.34 -16.74
C GLN A 91 -9.34 9.94 -15.26
N PHE A 92 -8.44 10.60 -14.52
CA PHE A 92 -8.26 10.33 -13.10
C PHE A 92 -9.55 10.50 -12.31
N LEU A 93 -10.29 11.59 -12.53
CA LEU A 93 -11.55 11.86 -11.86
C LEU A 93 -12.62 10.81 -12.20
N SER A 94 -12.67 10.37 -13.46
CA SER A 94 -13.62 9.33 -13.91
C SER A 94 -13.35 7.99 -13.24
N ASP A 95 -12.07 7.66 -13.04
CA ASP A 95 -11.67 6.38 -12.47
C ASP A 95 -11.74 6.36 -10.94
N ASN A 96 -11.54 7.51 -10.28
CA ASN A 96 -11.28 7.56 -8.84
C ASN A 96 -12.28 8.41 -8.02
N VAL A 97 -13.07 9.27 -8.67
CA VAL A 97 -14.03 10.15 -7.97
C VAL A 97 -15.45 9.69 -8.26
N ASN A 98 -16.09 9.13 -7.24
CA ASN A 98 -17.46 8.63 -7.37
C ASN A 98 -18.43 9.77 -7.73
N GLY A 99 -19.28 9.54 -8.73
CA GLY A 99 -20.27 10.51 -9.20
C GLY A 99 -19.71 11.59 -10.13
N PHE A 100 -18.41 11.58 -10.45
CA PHE A 100 -17.88 12.42 -11.51
C PHE A 100 -18.36 11.88 -12.87
N THR A 101 -18.93 12.77 -13.69
CA THR A 101 -19.26 12.47 -15.09
C THR A 101 -18.62 13.54 -15.97
N PRO A 102 -17.77 13.17 -16.93
CA PRO A 102 -17.18 14.14 -17.86
C PRO A 102 -18.26 14.93 -18.58
N ASN A 103 -18.08 16.25 -18.68
CA ASN A 103 -18.97 17.06 -19.52
C ASN A 103 -18.79 16.63 -20.98
N PRO A 104 -19.89 16.45 -21.73
CA PRO A 104 -19.78 16.17 -23.15
C PRO A 104 -19.15 17.37 -23.87
N PRO A 105 -18.36 17.13 -24.93
CA PRO A 105 -17.83 18.20 -25.75
C PRO A 105 -18.99 18.97 -26.42
N SER A 106 -18.89 20.30 -26.39
CA SER A 106 -19.93 21.19 -26.93
C SER A 106 -19.89 21.19 -28.46
N LEU A 107 -21.04 21.16 -29.13
CA LEU A 107 -21.08 21.43 -30.58
C LEU A 107 -20.68 22.90 -30.82
N ILE A 108 -19.62 23.12 -31.60
CA ILE A 108 -19.10 24.45 -31.93
C ILE A 108 -19.41 24.86 -33.38
N GLY A 109 -19.89 23.94 -34.20
CA GLY A 109 -20.33 24.23 -35.56
C GLY A 109 -20.68 22.97 -36.33
N GLY A 110 -21.07 23.15 -37.58
CA GLY A 110 -21.29 22.05 -38.51
C GLY A 110 -21.43 22.57 -39.93
N ASN A 111 -21.16 21.71 -40.90
CA ASN A 111 -21.37 21.98 -42.32
C ASN A 111 -22.71 21.37 -42.74
N LEU A 112 -23.68 22.22 -43.04
CA LEU A 112 -25.04 21.81 -43.42
C LEU A 112 -25.11 21.08 -44.77
N ILE A 113 -24.09 21.22 -45.62
CA ILE A 113 -24.05 20.59 -46.95
C ILE A 113 -23.43 19.19 -46.87
N THR A 114 -22.38 19.02 -46.06
CA THR A 114 -21.69 17.73 -45.90
C THR A 114 -22.25 16.89 -44.73
N GLY A 115 -23.01 17.50 -43.82
CA GLY A 115 -23.52 16.86 -42.62
C GLY A 115 -22.48 16.71 -41.51
N GLU A 116 -21.29 17.29 -41.67
CA GLU A 116 -20.22 17.21 -40.67
C GLU A 116 -20.50 18.10 -39.46
N LEU A 117 -20.25 17.57 -38.26
CA LEU A 117 -20.39 18.28 -36.99
C LEU A 117 -19.01 18.51 -36.38
N PHE A 118 -18.76 19.72 -35.89
CA PHE A 118 -17.53 20.11 -35.21
C PHE A 118 -17.80 20.28 -33.72
N TYR A 119 -17.07 19.53 -32.91
CA TYR A 119 -17.16 19.57 -31.45
C TYR A 119 -15.93 20.26 -30.86
N GLY A 120 -16.16 21.16 -29.91
CA GLY A 120 -15.12 21.80 -29.11
C GLY A 120 -14.87 21.04 -27.83
N GLU A 121 -13.89 21.50 -27.05
CA GLU A 121 -13.56 20.87 -25.76
C GLU A 121 -14.70 20.98 -24.75
N ALA A 122 -14.78 20.00 -23.87
CA ALA A 122 -15.67 20.02 -22.71
C ALA A 122 -15.28 21.18 -21.77
N LYS A 123 -16.25 22.03 -21.43
CA LYS A 123 -16.02 23.17 -20.54
C LYS A 123 -16.57 22.89 -19.14
N TYR A 124 -15.82 23.30 -18.13
CA TYR A 124 -16.18 23.17 -16.72
C TYR A 124 -16.13 24.55 -16.06
N THR A 125 -17.00 24.81 -15.08
CA THR A 125 -16.93 26.06 -14.33
C THR A 125 -15.74 26.03 -13.37
N ARG A 126 -15.21 27.20 -13.01
CA ARG A 126 -14.15 27.33 -12.01
C ARG A 126 -14.57 26.69 -10.68
N ALA A 127 -15.83 26.86 -10.28
CA ALA A 127 -16.37 26.20 -9.09
C ALA A 127 -16.35 24.67 -9.19
N ASP A 128 -16.77 24.11 -10.33
CA ASP A 128 -16.74 22.66 -10.54
C ASP A 128 -15.31 22.12 -10.47
N MET A 129 -14.36 22.79 -11.14
CA MET A 129 -12.96 22.39 -11.13
C MET A 129 -12.34 22.49 -9.72
N GLN A 130 -12.73 23.49 -8.93
CA GLN A 130 -12.31 23.62 -7.53
C GLN A 130 -12.90 22.50 -6.66
N LEU A 131 -14.16 22.13 -6.86
CA LEU A 131 -14.76 20.97 -6.20
C LEU A 131 -14.02 19.68 -6.56
N GLN A 132 -13.64 19.51 -7.84
CA GLN A 132 -12.85 18.35 -8.24
C GLN A 132 -11.46 18.36 -7.62
N LEU A 133 -10.84 19.52 -7.41
CA LEU A 133 -9.57 19.62 -6.70
C LEU A 133 -9.69 19.15 -5.25
N ASP A 134 -10.79 19.48 -4.58
CA ASP A 134 -11.08 19.00 -3.22
C ASP A 134 -11.33 17.48 -3.21
N ASN A 135 -12.00 16.94 -4.23
CA ASN A 135 -12.20 15.50 -4.37
C ASN A 135 -10.87 14.75 -4.59
N VAL A 136 -9.98 15.24 -5.46
CA VAL A 136 -8.65 14.63 -5.66
C VAL A 136 -7.84 14.68 -4.38
N LYS A 137 -7.92 15.79 -3.63
CA LYS A 137 -7.29 15.91 -2.31
C LYS A 137 -7.84 14.89 -1.32
N ALA A 138 -9.15 14.67 -1.30
CA ALA A 138 -9.74 13.64 -0.44
C ALA A 138 -9.24 12.23 -0.78
N VAL A 139 -9.08 11.91 -2.08
CA VAL A 139 -8.47 10.64 -2.51
C VAL A 139 -7.04 10.52 -2.00
N TYR A 140 -6.25 11.59 -2.12
CA TYR A 140 -4.88 11.64 -1.59
C TYR A 140 -4.84 11.42 -0.08
N ASP A 141 -5.66 12.16 0.68
CA ASP A 141 -5.68 12.10 2.15
C ASP A 141 -6.11 10.71 2.65
N ASN A 142 -7.06 10.06 1.95
CA ASN A 142 -7.46 8.69 2.25
C ASN A 142 -6.32 7.69 2.03
N LEU A 143 -5.57 7.82 0.92
CA LEU A 143 -4.43 6.95 0.63
C LEU A 143 -3.28 7.17 1.63
N ALA A 144 -2.99 8.43 1.96
CA ALA A 144 -1.96 8.77 2.94
C ALA A 144 -2.28 8.25 4.35
N SER A 145 -3.57 8.26 4.74
CA SER A 145 -4.02 7.68 6.00
C SER A 145 -3.79 6.17 6.05
N GLN A 146 -4.10 5.45 4.96
CA GLN A 146 -3.84 4.01 4.84
C GLN A 146 -2.35 3.71 4.94
N GLY A 147 -1.51 4.44 4.19
CA GLY A 147 -0.05 4.25 4.23
C GLY A 147 0.55 4.49 5.62
N SER A 148 0.01 5.45 6.39
CA SER A 148 0.45 5.68 7.78
C SER A 148 0.15 4.49 8.69
N ILE A 149 -1.00 3.85 8.53
CA ILE A 149 -1.38 2.64 9.28
C ILE A 149 -0.49 1.46 8.88
N ASP A 150 -0.22 1.29 7.59
CA ASP A 150 0.61 0.20 7.09
C ASP A 150 2.07 0.34 7.54
N MET A 151 2.59 1.57 7.61
CA MET A 151 3.91 1.85 8.17
C MET A 151 3.99 1.49 9.66
N ILE A 152 2.97 1.83 10.47
CA ILE A 152 2.92 1.45 11.89
C ILE A 152 2.95 -0.07 12.03
N ARG A 153 2.09 -0.78 11.27
CA ARG A 153 2.03 -2.25 11.29
C ARG A 153 3.35 -2.90 10.85
N THR A 154 4.04 -2.29 9.89
CA THR A 154 5.33 -2.77 9.39
C THR A 154 6.43 -2.55 10.43
N ASN A 155 6.46 -1.38 11.08
CA ASN A 155 7.40 -1.09 12.17
C ASN A 155 7.20 -2.05 13.36
N ASP A 156 5.96 -2.34 13.73
CA ASP A 156 5.64 -3.31 14.79
C ASP A 156 6.10 -4.73 14.41
N ALA A 157 5.89 -5.15 13.17
CA ALA A 157 6.36 -6.45 12.67
C ALA A 157 7.89 -6.53 12.67
N MET A 158 8.58 -5.47 12.24
CA MET A 158 10.04 -5.40 12.28
C MET A 158 10.58 -5.44 13.72
N SER A 159 9.94 -4.75 14.67
CA SER A 159 10.32 -4.79 16.09
C SER A 159 10.16 -6.19 16.68
N LYS A 160 9.05 -6.87 16.36
CA LYS A 160 8.83 -8.28 16.76
C LYS A 160 9.85 -9.22 16.14
N ASN A 161 10.19 -9.01 14.87
CA ASN A 161 11.22 -9.81 14.19
C ASN A 161 12.59 -9.62 14.85
N LYS A 162 12.99 -8.38 15.11
CA LYS A 162 14.23 -8.08 15.84
C LYS A 162 14.31 -8.82 17.17
N ASN A 163 13.24 -8.79 17.97
CA ASN A 163 13.20 -9.50 19.24
C ASN A 163 13.31 -11.03 19.07
N ALA A 164 12.73 -11.60 18.02
CA ALA A 164 12.83 -13.03 17.71
C ALA A 164 14.26 -13.42 17.29
N VAL A 165 14.90 -12.61 16.44
CA VAL A 165 16.30 -12.78 16.02
C VAL A 165 17.26 -12.64 17.20
N ASP A 166 17.05 -11.65 18.06
CA ASP A 166 17.85 -11.45 19.27
C ASP A 166 17.71 -12.64 20.23
N ALA A 167 16.48 -13.13 20.45
CA ALA A 167 16.23 -14.31 21.26
C ALA A 167 16.87 -15.58 20.67
N TYR A 168 16.80 -15.77 19.34
CA TYR A 168 17.48 -16.84 18.63
C TYR A 168 19.00 -16.77 18.84
N SER A 169 19.60 -15.59 18.65
CA SER A 169 21.02 -15.34 18.85
C SER A 169 21.47 -15.68 20.27
N THR A 170 20.68 -15.30 21.28
CA THR A 170 20.97 -15.66 22.68
C THR A 170 20.91 -17.17 22.92
N ILE A 171 19.92 -17.86 22.35
CA ILE A 171 19.81 -19.33 22.49
C ILE A 171 21.04 -20.01 21.86
N VAL A 172 21.40 -19.63 20.63
CA VAL A 172 22.57 -20.20 19.92
C VAL A 172 23.87 -19.93 20.67
N LYS A 173 24.07 -18.72 21.21
CA LYS A 173 25.26 -18.39 22.01
C LYS A 173 25.34 -19.22 23.28
N ASN A 174 24.24 -19.31 24.04
CA ASN A 174 24.21 -20.10 25.27
C ASN A 174 24.47 -21.60 24.99
N ASP A 175 23.95 -22.14 23.89
CA ASP A 175 24.24 -23.52 23.46
C ASP A 175 25.71 -23.70 23.05
N GLY A 176 26.32 -22.69 22.42
CA GLY A 176 27.76 -22.68 22.08
C GLY A 176 28.65 -22.66 23.33
N ASP A 177 28.39 -21.74 24.25
CA ASP A 177 29.13 -21.59 25.50
C ASP A 177 29.00 -22.85 26.39
N ALA A 178 27.81 -23.45 26.45
CA ALA A 178 27.59 -24.69 27.19
C ALA A 178 28.40 -25.87 26.60
N LYS A 179 28.45 -25.99 25.26
CA LYS A 179 29.25 -27.02 24.59
C LYS A 179 30.74 -26.80 24.79
N GLU A 180 31.23 -25.55 24.69
CA GLU A 180 32.62 -25.22 24.97
C GLU A 180 33.01 -25.49 26.43
N GLY A 181 32.11 -25.21 27.38
CA GLY A 181 32.33 -25.48 28.80
C GLY A 181 32.43 -26.98 29.12
N ILE A 182 31.62 -27.82 28.45
CA ILE A 182 31.74 -29.28 28.55
C ILE A 182 33.06 -29.75 27.96
N ILE A 183 33.46 -29.25 26.78
CA ILE A 183 34.73 -29.62 26.12
C ILE A 183 35.94 -29.19 26.95
N ARG A 184 35.91 -28.02 27.60
CA ARG A 184 37.02 -27.53 28.45
C ARG A 184 37.14 -28.23 29.81
N ASN A 185 36.07 -28.88 30.28
CA ASN A 185 36.07 -29.67 31.52
C ASN A 185 36.26 -31.18 31.30
N MET A 186 36.45 -31.62 30.04
CA MET A 186 36.92 -32.96 29.68
C MET A 186 38.43 -32.95 29.47
#